data_AF-A0A0Q4II02-F1
#
_entry.id   AF-A0A0Q4II02-F1
#
_cell.length_a   1.000
_cell.length_b   1.000
_cell.length_c   1.000
_cell.angle_alpha   90.00
_cell.angle_beta   90.00
_cell.angle_gamma   90.00
#
_symmetry.space_group_name_H-M   'P 1'
#
loop_
_entity.id
_entity.type
_entity.pdbx_description
1 polymer ?
#
loop_
_entity_poly.entity_id
_entity_poly.type
_entity_poly.pdbx_seq_one_letter_code
_entity_poly.pdbx_strand_id
1 'polypeptide(L)'
;MIGRTTAILLAGRRDGATDPLARAHGVSHKCLVPIAGQPMLLHVIEALVANRRIGNVRVVIEDPALLATIPALRGLLHNGRLVGVAAQPNLVDSVLAGAEGASFPLLITTADNVMLTHEAIDEMLDGCTAQGADAAVAFTRRASVLAAHPEGQRKFYTFADDGYSNCNSYWLRDRSALKAAESFRSGGQFVKHPGRIIGAFGLLNLIRFRFGIGTLDQAFARFSRRFRMTISPVILTDGAVAIDVDNERSHGVATTLLDQRMSLAQAAE
;
A
#
# COMPACT_ATOMS: atom_id res chain seq x y z
N MET A 1 -9.53 -23.83 1.18
CA MET A 1 -9.06 -23.45 -0.17
C MET A 1 -8.08 -22.30 0.00
N ILE A 2 -6.93 -22.34 -0.67
CA ILE A 2 -5.97 -21.22 -0.68
C ILE A 2 -6.59 -20.06 -1.46
N GLY A 3 -6.46 -18.83 -0.96
CA GLY A 3 -6.94 -17.64 -1.63
C GLY A 3 -6.35 -17.46 -3.04
N ARG A 4 -7.06 -16.74 -3.92
CA ARG A 4 -6.66 -16.55 -5.33
C ARG A 4 -5.81 -15.29 -5.56
N THR A 5 -5.84 -14.35 -4.62
CA THR A 5 -5.15 -13.05 -4.76
C THR A 5 -3.68 -13.19 -4.37
N THR A 6 -2.76 -12.75 -5.24
CA THR A 6 -1.34 -12.60 -4.85
C THR A 6 -1.16 -11.25 -4.18
N ALA A 7 -0.55 -11.22 -3.00
CA ALA A 7 -0.08 -9.99 -2.39
C ALA A 7 1.36 -9.68 -2.83
N ILE A 8 1.63 -8.44 -3.22
CA ILE A 8 2.96 -7.89 -3.46
C ILE A 8 3.23 -6.86 -2.37
N LEU A 9 4.20 -7.14 -1.52
CA LEU A 9 4.65 -6.26 -0.45
C LEU A 9 5.93 -5.56 -0.87
N LEU A 10 5.86 -4.26 -1.10
CA LEU A 10 7.01 -3.43 -1.44
C LEU A 10 7.77 -3.06 -0.16
N ALA A 11 8.95 -3.64 0.01
CA ALA A 11 9.80 -3.47 1.19
C ALA A 11 11.19 -2.88 0.88
N GLY A 12 11.40 -2.43 -0.37
CA GLY A 12 12.64 -1.83 -0.82
C GLY A 12 12.90 -0.43 -0.24
N ARG A 13 14.15 0.00 -0.32
CA ARG A 13 14.61 1.36 -0.01
C ARG A 13 14.64 2.24 -1.26
N ARG A 14 14.71 3.55 -1.08
CA ARG A 14 15.02 4.47 -2.19
C ARG A 14 16.52 4.48 -2.43
N ASP A 15 16.94 4.36 -3.68
CA ASP A 15 18.35 4.38 -4.07
C ASP A 15 19.11 5.59 -3.51
N GLY A 16 20.31 5.32 -2.97
CA GLY A 16 21.29 6.35 -2.62
C GLY A 16 21.10 7.06 -1.27
N ALA A 17 20.09 6.71 -0.47
CA ALA A 17 19.89 7.30 0.86
C ALA A 17 19.67 6.22 1.93
N THR A 18 20.39 6.33 3.05
CA THR A 18 20.01 5.59 4.27
C THR A 18 18.77 6.27 4.85
N ASP A 19 17.71 5.50 5.05
CA ASP A 19 16.48 6.01 5.63
C ASP A 19 16.74 6.53 7.07
N PRO A 20 16.31 7.76 7.43
CA PRO A 20 16.56 8.33 8.75
C PRO A 20 16.07 7.47 9.91
N LEU A 21 14.91 6.83 9.75
CA LEU A 21 14.31 5.97 10.77
C LEU A 21 15.10 4.66 10.87
N ALA A 22 15.47 4.06 9.74
CA ALA A 22 16.33 2.87 9.72
C ALA A 22 17.67 3.13 10.45
N ARG A 23 18.28 4.29 10.20
CA ARG A 23 19.51 4.73 10.87
C ARG A 23 19.32 4.92 12.36
N ALA A 24 18.24 5.57 12.79
CA ALA A 24 17.95 5.80 14.20
C ALA A 24 17.80 4.48 15.00
N HIS A 25 17.29 3.44 14.35
CA HIS A 25 17.10 2.12 14.95
C HIS A 25 18.25 1.13 14.64
N GLY A 26 19.32 1.55 13.98
CA GLY A 26 20.48 0.70 13.70
C GLY A 26 20.20 -0.50 12.77
N VAL A 27 19.18 -0.39 11.90
CA VAL A 27 18.82 -1.44 10.93
C VAL A 27 19.14 -1.04 9.50
N SER A 28 19.27 -2.02 8.60
CA SER A 28 19.65 -1.78 7.21
C SER A 28 18.53 -1.20 6.34
N HIS A 29 17.27 -1.52 6.65
CA HIS A 29 16.09 -1.12 5.88
C HIS A 29 14.99 -0.58 6.80
N LYS A 30 14.23 0.41 6.34
CA LYS A 30 13.09 0.97 7.10
C LYS A 30 12.08 -0.11 7.48
N CYS A 31 11.84 -1.07 6.59
CA CYS A 31 10.91 -2.17 6.82
C CYS A 31 11.32 -3.10 7.99
N LEU A 32 12.57 -3.04 8.45
CA LEU A 32 13.08 -3.82 9.59
C LEU A 32 13.03 -3.05 10.91
N VAL A 33 12.63 -1.77 10.90
CA VAL A 33 12.50 -0.96 12.11
C VAL A 33 11.47 -1.62 13.03
N PRO A 34 11.79 -1.87 14.31
CA PRO A 34 10.87 -2.50 15.24
C PRO A 34 9.75 -1.52 15.64
N ILE A 35 8.51 -2.01 15.67
CA ILE A 35 7.32 -1.30 16.15
C ILE A 35 6.56 -2.28 17.04
N ALA A 36 6.21 -1.88 18.26
CA ALA A 36 5.62 -2.76 19.27
C ALA A 36 6.41 -4.10 19.42
N GLY A 37 7.75 -4.03 19.42
CA GLY A 37 8.64 -5.18 19.59
C GLY A 37 8.86 -6.06 18.35
N GLN A 38 8.22 -5.76 17.22
CA GLN A 38 8.26 -6.58 16.00
C GLN A 38 8.72 -5.78 14.78
N PRO A 39 9.51 -6.34 13.83
CA PRO A 39 9.86 -5.64 12.60
C PRO A 39 8.62 -5.15 11.85
N MET A 40 8.64 -3.88 11.41
CA MET A 40 7.58 -3.20 10.67
C MET A 40 6.93 -4.07 9.58
N LEU A 41 7.72 -4.72 8.71
CA LEU A 41 7.18 -5.54 7.63
C LEU A 41 6.36 -6.75 8.13
N LEU A 42 6.68 -7.26 9.32
CA LEU A 42 6.08 -8.49 9.83
C LEU A 42 4.60 -8.25 10.18
N HIS A 43 4.26 -7.08 10.72
CA HIS A 43 2.86 -6.67 10.94
C HIS A 43 2.03 -6.75 9.65
N VAL A 44 2.59 -6.26 8.53
CA VAL A 44 1.91 -6.29 7.23
C VAL A 44 1.80 -7.71 6.67
N ILE A 45 2.87 -8.52 6.80
CA ILE A 45 2.87 -9.92 6.37
C ILE A 45 1.84 -10.72 7.16
N GLU A 46 1.72 -10.50 8.47
CA GLU A 46 0.74 -11.17 9.33
C GLU A 46 -0.69 -10.86 8.90
N ALA A 47 -1.01 -9.58 8.65
CA ALA A 47 -2.32 -9.19 8.12
C ALA A 47 -2.63 -9.85 6.77
N LEU A 48 -1.65 -9.89 5.86
CA LEU A 48 -1.79 -10.53 4.54
C LEU A 48 -2.00 -12.04 4.65
N VAL A 49 -1.23 -12.73 5.49
CA VAL A 49 -1.29 -14.19 5.64
C VAL A 49 -2.53 -14.62 6.43
N ALA A 50 -3.00 -13.82 7.38
CA ALA A 50 -4.24 -14.07 8.12
C ALA A 50 -5.48 -14.01 7.21
N ASN A 51 -5.43 -13.21 6.14
CA ASN A 51 -6.56 -13.09 5.21
C ASN A 51 -6.67 -14.32 4.29
N ARG A 52 -7.78 -15.04 4.38
CA ARG A 52 -8.03 -16.29 3.62
C ARG A 52 -8.10 -16.10 2.10
N ARG A 53 -8.37 -14.88 1.62
CA ARG A 53 -8.44 -14.57 0.18
C ARG A 53 -7.07 -14.33 -0.43
N ILE A 54 -6.05 -14.13 0.41
CA ILE A 54 -4.67 -14.01 -0.02
C ILE A 54 -4.11 -15.42 -0.24
N GLY A 55 -3.80 -15.67 -1.51
CA GLY A 55 -2.86 -16.66 -1.97
C GLY A 55 -1.46 -16.24 -1.52
N ASN A 56 -0.46 -16.32 -2.37
CA ASN A 56 0.91 -16.09 -1.93
C ASN A 56 1.20 -14.62 -1.60
N VAL A 57 2.16 -14.40 -0.70
CA VAL A 57 2.77 -13.09 -0.44
C VAL A 57 4.13 -13.04 -1.12
N ARG A 58 4.40 -11.97 -1.86
CA ARG A 58 5.67 -11.73 -2.54
C ARG A 58 6.29 -10.46 -1.98
N VAL A 59 7.40 -10.60 -1.27
CA VAL A 59 8.09 -9.47 -0.65
C VAL A 59 9.18 -8.99 -1.59
N VAL A 60 9.02 -7.78 -2.11
CA VAL A 60 9.97 -7.16 -3.04
C VAL A 60 10.95 -6.30 -2.23
N ILE A 61 12.19 -6.76 -2.12
CA ILE A 61 13.26 -6.16 -1.30
C ILE A 61 14.61 -6.34 -2.01
N GLU A 62 15.58 -5.46 -1.78
CA GLU A 62 16.89 -5.47 -2.46
C GLU A 62 17.60 -6.81 -2.29
N ASP A 63 17.60 -7.34 -1.07
CA ASP A 63 18.19 -8.63 -0.73
C ASP A 63 17.13 -9.56 -0.11
N PRO A 64 16.52 -10.45 -0.92
CA PRO A 64 15.57 -11.44 -0.44
C PRO A 64 16.10 -12.35 0.69
N ALA A 65 17.42 -12.54 0.81
CA ALA A 65 18.00 -13.37 1.86
C ALA A 65 17.76 -12.80 3.26
N LEU A 66 17.53 -11.48 3.39
CA LEU A 66 17.19 -10.84 4.66
C LEU A 66 15.92 -11.45 5.29
N LEU A 67 14.97 -11.92 4.48
CA LEU A 67 13.72 -12.50 4.96
C LEU A 67 13.95 -13.80 5.74
N ALA A 68 14.97 -14.58 5.37
CA ALA A 68 15.32 -15.82 6.08
C ALA A 68 15.95 -15.56 7.46
N THR A 69 16.45 -14.35 7.69
CA THR A 69 17.01 -13.94 9.00
C THR A 69 15.91 -13.69 10.04
N ILE A 70 14.66 -13.46 9.61
CA ILE A 70 13.52 -13.21 10.49
C ILE A 70 12.90 -14.55 10.89
N PRO A 71 13.02 -15.00 12.16
CA PRO A 71 12.60 -16.35 12.57
C PRO A 71 11.12 -16.64 12.27
N ALA A 72 10.24 -15.65 12.45
CA ALA A 72 8.81 -15.77 12.20
C ALA A 72 8.46 -16.07 10.74
N LEU A 73 9.31 -15.69 9.77
CA LEU A 73 9.06 -15.91 8.35
C LEU A 73 9.51 -17.27 7.84
N ARG A 74 10.31 -18.01 8.60
CA ARG A 74 10.93 -19.27 8.13
C ARG A 74 9.90 -20.31 7.69
N GLY A 75 8.81 -20.46 8.44
CA GLY A 75 7.72 -21.38 8.08
C GLY A 75 7.03 -21.00 6.78
N LEU A 76 6.78 -19.71 6.57
CA LEU A 76 6.13 -19.16 5.37
C LEU A 76 7.02 -19.25 4.13
N LEU A 77 8.33 -19.06 4.30
CA LEU A 77 9.32 -19.25 3.25
C LEU A 77 9.42 -20.73 2.84
N HIS A 78 9.51 -21.62 3.83
CA HIS A 78 9.66 -23.06 3.60
C HIS A 78 8.47 -23.67 2.86
N ASN A 79 7.24 -23.26 3.18
CA ASN A 79 6.03 -23.78 2.53
C ASN A 79 5.62 -23.00 1.27
N GLY A 80 6.42 -22.02 0.83
CA GLY A 80 6.16 -21.20 -0.35
C GLY A 80 4.97 -20.24 -0.21
N ARG A 81 4.41 -20.06 1.00
CA ARG A 81 3.37 -19.06 1.26
C ARG A 81 3.91 -17.65 1.07
N LEU A 82 5.18 -17.44 1.40
CA LEU A 82 5.93 -16.21 1.21
C LEU A 82 7.12 -16.46 0.29
N VAL A 83 7.33 -15.56 -0.68
CA VAL A 83 8.47 -15.61 -1.60
C VAL A 83 9.15 -14.24 -1.61
N GLY A 84 10.48 -14.22 -1.50
CA GLY A 84 11.27 -13.02 -1.68
C GLY A 84 11.57 -12.75 -3.16
N VAL A 85 11.49 -11.49 -3.57
CA VAL A 85 11.75 -11.03 -4.94
C VAL A 85 12.71 -9.85 -4.87
N ALA A 86 13.73 -9.84 -5.73
CA ALA A 86 14.70 -8.75 -5.76
C ALA A 86 14.05 -7.44 -6.24
N ALA A 87 14.14 -6.39 -5.42
CA ALA A 87 13.70 -5.05 -5.80
C ALA A 87 14.51 -4.50 -6.98
N GLN A 88 13.88 -3.60 -7.73
CA GLN A 88 14.45 -2.93 -8.90
C GLN A 88 14.66 -1.43 -8.62
N PRO A 89 15.56 -0.73 -9.33
CA PRO A 89 15.89 0.68 -9.07
C PRO A 89 14.70 1.66 -9.09
N ASN A 90 13.59 1.29 -9.73
CA ASN A 90 12.36 2.08 -9.68
C ASN A 90 11.16 1.27 -9.20
N LEU A 91 10.19 1.99 -8.64
CA LEU A 91 9.00 1.42 -8.01
C LEU A 91 8.16 0.58 -8.98
N VAL A 92 7.99 1.06 -10.22
CA VAL A 92 7.17 0.35 -11.22
C VAL A 92 7.85 -0.97 -11.60
N ASP A 93 9.15 -0.96 -11.88
CA ASP A 93 9.90 -2.18 -12.19
C ASP A 93 9.93 -3.15 -11.01
N SER A 94 9.93 -2.66 -9.76
CA SER A 94 9.78 -3.50 -8.56
C SER A 94 8.42 -4.18 -8.48
N VAL A 95 7.34 -3.46 -8.80
CA VAL A 95 5.98 -4.05 -8.90
C VAL A 95 5.94 -5.11 -10.00
N LEU A 96 6.56 -4.86 -11.16
CA LEU A 96 6.59 -5.81 -12.26
C LEU A 96 7.38 -7.08 -11.92
N ALA A 97 8.54 -6.94 -11.27
CA ALA A 97 9.29 -8.06 -10.75
C ALA A 97 8.45 -8.87 -9.75
N GLY A 98 7.74 -8.20 -8.83
CA GLY A 98 6.81 -8.85 -7.92
C GLY A 98 5.66 -9.59 -8.62
N ALA A 99 5.18 -9.08 -9.76
CA ALA A 99 4.09 -9.65 -10.54
C ALA A 99 4.52 -10.78 -11.50
N GLU A 100 5.81 -10.98 -11.73
CA GLU A 100 6.32 -11.95 -12.69
C GLU A 100 5.94 -13.40 -12.28
N GLY A 101 5.15 -14.08 -13.11
CA GLY A 101 4.61 -15.40 -12.77
C GLY A 101 3.59 -15.41 -11.62
N ALA A 102 3.07 -14.26 -11.18
CA ALA A 102 2.02 -14.20 -10.16
C ALA A 102 0.66 -14.65 -10.70
N SER A 103 -0.16 -15.21 -9.80
CA SER A 103 -1.59 -15.39 -10.03
C SER A 103 -2.32 -14.09 -9.75
N PHE A 104 -3.32 -13.81 -10.57
CA PHE A 104 -4.17 -12.64 -10.42
C PHE A 104 -5.49 -12.98 -9.71
N PRO A 105 -6.10 -12.01 -9.00
CA PRO A 105 -5.73 -10.59 -8.94
C PRO A 105 -4.51 -10.30 -8.05
N LEU A 106 -3.94 -9.11 -8.19
CA LEU A 106 -2.84 -8.63 -7.35
C LEU A 106 -3.36 -7.62 -6.33
N LEU A 107 -2.96 -7.78 -5.07
CA LEU A 107 -3.01 -6.74 -4.04
C LEU A 107 -1.58 -6.23 -3.84
N ILE A 108 -1.33 -4.95 -4.02
CA ILE A 108 -0.03 -4.33 -3.85
C ILE A 108 -0.11 -3.40 -2.64
N THR A 109 0.83 -3.54 -1.70
CA THR A 109 0.98 -2.63 -0.57
C THR A 109 2.44 -2.43 -0.19
N THR A 110 2.71 -1.63 0.83
CA THR A 110 4.05 -1.24 1.26
C THR A 110 4.33 -1.72 2.68
N ALA A 111 5.61 -1.97 3.00
CA ALA A 111 6.00 -2.49 4.31
C ALA A 111 5.76 -1.49 5.46
N ASP A 112 5.61 -0.20 5.17
CA ASP A 112 5.32 0.86 6.14
C ASP A 112 3.83 1.08 6.42
N ASN A 113 2.94 0.34 5.76
CA ASN A 113 1.49 0.31 6.05
C ASN A 113 1.19 -0.65 7.22
N VAL A 114 1.80 -0.37 8.37
CA VAL A 114 1.81 -1.25 9.56
C VAL A 114 0.42 -1.45 10.16
N MET A 115 -0.50 -0.51 9.90
CA MET A 115 -1.86 -0.55 10.41
C MET A 115 -2.81 -1.41 9.57
N LEU A 116 -2.35 -1.97 8.44
CA LEU A 116 -3.13 -2.88 7.60
C LEU A 116 -3.64 -4.07 8.42
N THR A 117 -4.94 -4.37 8.29
CA THR A 117 -5.57 -5.53 8.93
C THR A 117 -6.18 -6.46 7.89
N HIS A 118 -6.54 -7.68 8.29
CA HIS A 118 -7.21 -8.60 7.38
C HIS A 118 -8.62 -8.13 7.01
N GLU A 119 -9.31 -7.40 7.89
CA GLU A 119 -10.61 -6.77 7.62
C GLU A 119 -10.48 -5.63 6.59
N ALA A 120 -9.43 -4.81 6.69
CA ALA A 120 -9.15 -3.78 5.69
C ALA A 120 -8.88 -4.39 4.31
N ILE A 121 -8.19 -5.54 4.26
CA ILE A 121 -8.00 -6.31 3.02
C ILE A 121 -9.35 -6.84 2.50
N ASP A 122 -10.22 -7.33 3.38
CA ASP A 122 -11.56 -7.79 3.02
C ASP A 122 -12.39 -6.65 2.40
N GLU A 123 -12.47 -5.50 3.07
CA GLU A 123 -13.13 -4.29 2.56
C GLU A 123 -12.59 -3.85 1.21
N MET A 124 -11.25 -3.89 1.04
CA MET A 124 -10.61 -3.57 -0.23
C MET A 124 -11.09 -4.50 -1.35
N LEU A 125 -11.05 -5.82 -1.13
CA LEU A 125 -11.40 -6.83 -2.14
C LEU A 125 -12.90 -6.83 -2.46
N ASP A 126 -13.75 -6.59 -1.45
CA ASP A 126 -15.20 -6.46 -1.62
C ASP A 126 -15.53 -5.20 -2.42
N GLY A 127 -14.90 -4.07 -2.09
CA GLY A 127 -15.05 -2.81 -2.83
C GLY A 127 -14.61 -2.92 -4.29
N CYS A 128 -13.54 -3.65 -4.59
CA CYS A 128 -13.10 -3.91 -5.96
C CYS A 128 -14.15 -4.71 -6.76
N THR A 129 -14.72 -5.73 -6.11
CA THR A 129 -15.72 -6.63 -6.72
C THR A 129 -17.03 -5.90 -6.97
N ALA A 130 -17.53 -5.17 -5.97
CA ALA A 130 -18.78 -4.42 -6.03
C ALA A 130 -18.78 -3.36 -7.14
N GLN A 131 -17.62 -2.74 -7.39
CA GLN A 131 -17.48 -1.72 -8.43
C GLN A 131 -17.13 -2.28 -9.81
N GLY A 132 -16.92 -3.60 -9.94
CA GLY A 132 -16.42 -4.19 -11.18
C GLY A 132 -15.12 -3.52 -11.62
N ALA A 133 -14.20 -3.26 -10.68
CA ALA A 133 -12.97 -2.51 -10.91
C ALA A 133 -11.93 -3.36 -11.65
N ASP A 134 -11.26 -2.81 -12.66
CA ASP A 134 -10.07 -3.40 -13.29
C ASP A 134 -8.81 -3.05 -12.48
N ALA A 135 -8.82 -1.88 -11.85
CA ALA A 135 -7.83 -1.43 -10.88
C ALA A 135 -8.51 -0.64 -9.76
N ALA A 136 -7.95 -0.67 -8.56
CA ALA A 136 -8.49 0.10 -7.44
C ALA A 136 -7.39 0.67 -6.54
N VAL A 137 -7.74 1.75 -5.84
CA VAL A 137 -6.88 2.44 -4.89
C VAL A 137 -7.65 2.64 -3.58
N ALA A 138 -7.05 2.23 -2.47
CA ALA A 138 -7.66 2.37 -1.15
C ALA A 138 -7.47 3.78 -0.58
N PHE A 139 -8.54 4.33 -0.03
CA PHE A 139 -8.55 5.59 0.70
C PHE A 139 -9.30 5.44 2.02
N THR A 140 -9.04 6.36 2.94
CA THR A 140 -9.88 6.58 4.13
C THR A 140 -10.30 8.04 4.17
N ARG A 141 -11.42 8.30 4.84
CA ARG A 141 -11.91 9.68 5.07
C ARG A 141 -11.06 10.35 6.14
N ARG A 142 -10.86 11.67 6.00
CA ARG A 142 -10.12 12.49 6.96
C ARG A 142 -10.65 12.33 8.38
N ALA A 143 -11.97 12.27 8.55
CA ALA A 143 -12.59 12.07 9.86
C ALA A 143 -12.16 10.74 10.50
N SER A 144 -12.19 9.63 9.74
CA SER A 144 -11.74 8.32 10.22
C SER A 144 -10.26 8.33 10.62
N VAL A 145 -9.41 8.98 9.83
CA VAL A 145 -7.96 9.07 10.11
C VAL A 145 -7.69 9.85 11.39
N LEU A 146 -8.35 10.99 11.57
CA LEU A 146 -8.20 11.81 12.77
C LEU A 146 -8.81 11.15 14.02
N ALA A 147 -9.87 10.35 13.84
CA ALA A 147 -10.45 9.54 14.91
C ALA A 147 -9.50 8.41 15.35
N ALA A 148 -8.76 7.80 14.41
CA ALA A 148 -7.73 6.83 14.75
C ALA A 148 -6.58 7.49 15.52
N HIS A 149 -5.97 8.55 14.97
CA HIS A 149 -5.01 9.36 15.71
C HIS A 149 -4.88 10.78 15.12
N PRO A 150 -5.04 11.85 15.92
CA PRO A 150 -5.02 13.23 15.41
C PRO A 150 -3.68 13.62 14.78
N GLU A 151 -2.59 12.99 15.22
CA GLU A 151 -1.26 13.19 14.66
C GLU A 151 -0.77 12.05 13.76
N GLY A 152 -1.62 11.12 13.33
CA GLY A 152 -1.18 10.02 12.46
C GLY A 152 -0.76 10.53 11.07
N GLN A 153 -1.66 11.27 10.43
CA GLN A 153 -1.51 11.73 9.07
C GLN A 153 -1.90 13.21 8.95
N ARG A 154 -1.12 13.95 8.17
CA ARG A 154 -1.33 15.40 7.93
C ARG A 154 -1.63 15.71 6.47
N LYS A 155 -1.39 14.76 5.56
CA LYS A 155 -1.59 14.91 4.12
C LYS A 155 -2.95 14.35 3.74
N PHE A 156 -3.83 15.25 3.33
CA PHE A 156 -5.16 14.92 2.80
C PHE A 156 -5.32 15.51 1.41
N TYR A 157 -5.88 14.73 0.50
CA TYR A 157 -6.41 15.21 -0.76
C TYR A 157 -7.81 15.76 -0.52
N THR A 158 -8.01 17.04 -0.80
CA THR A 158 -9.32 17.69 -0.66
C THR A 158 -10.12 17.50 -1.94
N PHE A 159 -11.36 17.06 -1.81
CA PHE A 159 -12.37 17.00 -2.87
C PHE A 159 -13.62 17.77 -2.42
N ALA A 160 -14.60 17.91 -3.30
CA ALA A 160 -15.82 18.64 -3.00
C ALA A 160 -16.73 17.92 -1.96
N ASP A 161 -16.56 16.61 -1.81
CA ASP A 161 -17.33 15.75 -0.92
C ASP A 161 -16.65 15.46 0.42
N ASP A 162 -15.32 15.28 0.44
CA ASP A 162 -14.56 15.03 1.67
C ASP A 162 -13.06 15.30 1.48
N GLY A 163 -12.29 15.15 2.57
CA GLY A 163 -10.85 14.96 2.54
C GLY A 163 -10.49 13.48 2.63
N TYR A 164 -9.55 13.02 1.81
CA TYR A 164 -9.13 11.62 1.77
C TYR A 164 -7.63 11.46 1.96
N SER A 165 -7.21 10.34 2.52
CA SER A 165 -5.80 9.93 2.50
C SER A 165 -5.66 8.53 1.91
N ASN A 166 -4.56 8.28 1.20
CA ASN A 166 -4.29 7.00 0.56
C ASN A 166 -3.83 5.99 1.62
N CYS A 167 -4.25 4.73 1.51
CA CYS A 167 -3.93 3.65 2.44
C CYS A 167 -2.79 2.74 1.96
N ASN A 168 -1.95 3.24 1.03
CA ASN A 168 -0.89 2.51 0.34
C ASN A 168 -1.27 1.09 -0.09
N SER A 169 -2.51 0.94 -0.55
CA SER A 169 -3.06 -0.35 -0.96
C SER A 169 -3.73 -0.18 -2.32
N TYR A 170 -3.29 -1.00 -3.27
CA TYR A 170 -3.67 -0.95 -4.67
C TYR A 170 -4.06 -2.35 -5.12
N TRP A 171 -5.01 -2.45 -6.03
CA TRP A 171 -5.46 -3.74 -6.54
C TRP A 171 -5.52 -3.73 -8.05
N LEU A 172 -5.10 -4.83 -8.67
CA LEU A 172 -5.13 -5.02 -10.12
C LEU A 172 -5.79 -6.35 -10.45
N ARG A 173 -6.82 -6.31 -11.29
CA ARG A 173 -7.61 -7.51 -11.63
C ARG A 173 -6.80 -8.56 -12.36
N ASP A 174 -6.05 -8.13 -13.37
CA ASP A 174 -5.42 -9.02 -14.35
C ASP A 174 -4.17 -8.38 -14.99
N ARG A 175 -3.53 -9.13 -15.90
CA ARG A 175 -2.34 -8.68 -16.64
C ARG A 175 -2.59 -7.46 -17.52
N SER A 176 -3.82 -7.25 -18.02
CA SER A 176 -4.16 -6.05 -18.80
C SER A 176 -4.08 -4.81 -17.93
N ALA A 177 -4.64 -4.89 -16.72
CA ALA A 177 -4.55 -3.82 -15.74
C ALA A 177 -3.11 -3.50 -15.34
N LEU A 178 -2.26 -4.52 -15.19
CA LEU A 178 -0.83 -4.33 -14.95
C LEU A 178 -0.11 -3.59 -16.10
N LYS A 179 -0.39 -3.95 -17.36
CA LYS A 179 0.19 -3.26 -18.53
C LYS A 179 -0.22 -1.79 -18.63
N ALA A 180 -1.43 -1.46 -18.21
CA ALA A 180 -1.83 -0.05 -18.11
C ALA A 180 -1.00 0.69 -17.05
N ALA A 181 -0.68 0.04 -15.92
CA ALA A 181 0.24 0.57 -14.92
C ALA A 181 1.68 0.71 -15.46
N GLU A 182 2.16 -0.21 -16.30
CA GLU A 182 3.44 -0.11 -17.01
C GLU A 182 3.55 1.12 -17.91
N SER A 183 2.42 1.60 -18.44
CA SER A 183 2.42 2.84 -19.25
C SER A 183 2.88 4.06 -18.43
N PHE A 184 2.81 3.98 -17.09
CA PHE A 184 3.36 4.94 -16.15
C PHE A 184 4.81 4.66 -15.74
N ARG A 185 5.47 3.60 -16.24
CA ARG A 185 6.90 3.32 -16.02
C ARG A 185 7.80 4.48 -16.46
N SER A 186 7.43 5.12 -17.56
CA SER A 186 8.08 6.36 -18.01
C SER A 186 7.88 7.52 -17.01
N GLY A 187 6.85 7.45 -16.16
CA GLY A 187 6.39 8.33 -15.06
C GLY A 187 7.42 8.72 -14.01
N GLY A 188 8.38 7.84 -13.68
CA GLY A 188 9.45 8.14 -12.74
C GLY A 188 10.33 9.34 -13.18
N GLN A 189 10.39 9.60 -14.50
CA GLN A 189 11.01 10.81 -15.04
C GLN A 189 10.03 12.00 -15.17
N PHE A 190 8.72 11.81 -14.98
CA PHE A 190 7.70 12.86 -15.07
C PHE A 190 7.75 13.77 -13.84
N VAL A 191 8.13 13.24 -12.67
CA VAL A 191 8.42 14.05 -11.48
C VAL A 191 9.56 15.05 -11.76
N LYS A 192 10.48 14.70 -12.66
CA LYS A 192 11.56 15.59 -13.11
C LYS A 192 11.13 16.56 -14.24
N HIS A 193 9.97 16.35 -14.87
CA HIS A 193 9.51 17.11 -16.06
C HIS A 193 7.99 17.40 -16.02
N PRO A 194 7.56 18.51 -15.38
CA PRO A 194 6.15 18.81 -15.11
C PRO A 194 5.25 18.91 -16.36
N GLY A 195 5.80 19.23 -17.53
CA GLY A 195 5.05 19.28 -18.80
C GLY A 195 4.46 17.92 -19.23
N ARG A 196 5.11 16.80 -18.89
CA ARG A 196 4.61 15.46 -19.22
C ARG A 196 3.47 15.02 -18.29
N ILE A 197 3.45 15.53 -17.05
CA ILE A 197 2.32 15.36 -16.12
C ILE A 197 1.09 16.06 -16.71
N ILE A 198 1.24 17.28 -17.24
CA ILE A 198 0.14 18.02 -17.90
C ILE A 198 -0.39 17.25 -19.12
N GLY A 199 0.48 16.63 -19.93
CA GLY A 199 0.07 15.82 -21.09
C GLY A 199 -0.62 14.49 -20.72
N ALA A 200 -0.18 13.83 -19.64
CA ALA A 200 -0.77 12.57 -19.19
C ALA A 200 -2.09 12.78 -18.43
N PHE A 201 -2.12 13.75 -17.52
CA PHE A 201 -3.26 14.02 -16.64
C PHE A 201 -4.26 15.01 -17.24
N GLY A 202 -3.83 15.90 -18.13
CA GLY A 202 -4.60 17.04 -18.62
C GLY A 202 -4.58 18.21 -17.63
N LEU A 203 -4.26 19.41 -18.11
CA LEU A 203 -4.13 20.64 -17.30
C LEU A 203 -5.37 20.91 -16.43
N LEU A 204 -6.57 20.72 -17.00
CA LEU A 204 -7.85 20.89 -16.30
C LEU A 204 -8.01 19.92 -15.12
N ASN A 205 -7.54 18.67 -15.23
CA ASN A 205 -7.63 17.72 -14.12
C ASN A 205 -6.62 18.03 -13.02
N LEU A 206 -5.46 18.58 -13.37
CA LEU A 206 -4.48 19.04 -12.40
C LEU A 206 -4.99 20.27 -11.62
N ILE A 207 -5.63 21.22 -12.31
CA ILE A 207 -6.32 22.36 -11.68
C ILE A 207 -7.40 21.86 -10.73
N ARG A 208 -8.29 20.98 -11.20
CA ARG A 208 -9.35 20.42 -10.36
C ARG A 208 -8.81 19.69 -9.14
N PHE A 209 -7.81 18.84 -9.31
CA PHE A 209 -7.18 18.13 -8.20
C PHE A 209 -6.51 19.09 -7.21
N ARG A 210 -5.84 20.14 -7.70
CA ARG A 210 -5.19 21.15 -6.84
C ARG A 210 -6.20 21.97 -6.03
N PHE A 211 -7.34 22.31 -6.63
CA PHE A 211 -8.37 23.13 -5.99
C PHE A 211 -9.52 22.31 -5.38
N GLY A 212 -9.40 20.97 -5.34
CA GLY A 212 -10.43 20.08 -4.83
C GLY A 212 -11.79 20.16 -5.54
N ILE A 213 -11.78 20.47 -6.84
CA ILE A 213 -13.00 20.66 -7.63
C ILE A 213 -13.53 19.29 -8.10
N GLY A 214 -14.73 18.95 -7.63
CA GLY A 214 -15.43 17.70 -7.91
C GLY A 214 -15.19 16.64 -6.85
N THR A 215 -16.00 15.58 -6.87
CA THR A 215 -15.92 14.48 -5.90
C THR A 215 -14.80 13.49 -6.24
N LEU A 216 -14.42 12.64 -5.29
CA LEU A 216 -13.45 11.57 -5.53
C LEU A 216 -13.92 10.64 -6.66
N ASP A 217 -15.19 10.22 -6.63
CA ASP A 217 -15.78 9.35 -7.66
C ASP A 217 -15.74 10.00 -9.04
N GLN A 218 -16.01 11.30 -9.14
CA GLN A 218 -15.89 12.02 -10.41
C GLN A 218 -14.44 12.07 -10.91
N ALA A 219 -13.46 12.15 -10.01
CA ALA A 219 -12.05 12.08 -10.39
C ALA A 219 -11.68 10.69 -10.94
N PHE A 220 -12.11 9.64 -10.27
CA PHE A 220 -11.88 8.26 -10.71
C PHE A 220 -12.64 7.88 -11.99
N ALA A 221 -13.86 8.39 -12.19
CA ALA A 221 -14.57 8.26 -13.47
C ALA A 221 -13.82 8.92 -14.63
N ARG A 222 -13.15 10.06 -14.39
CA ARG A 222 -12.29 10.71 -15.40
C ARG A 222 -11.05 9.88 -15.70
N PHE A 223 -10.38 9.33 -14.67
CA PHE A 223 -9.25 8.42 -14.87
C PHE A 223 -9.68 7.19 -15.66
N SER A 224 -10.81 6.60 -15.29
CA SER A 224 -11.35 5.42 -15.95
C SER A 224 -11.53 5.62 -17.46
N ARG A 225 -12.16 6.73 -17.87
CA ARG A 225 -12.31 7.09 -19.29
C ARG A 225 -10.97 7.30 -20.00
N ARG A 226 -9.99 7.91 -19.32
CA ARG A 226 -8.67 8.22 -19.90
C ARG A 226 -7.83 6.97 -20.15
N PHE A 227 -7.95 5.97 -19.28
CA PHE A 227 -7.21 4.70 -19.36
C PHE A 227 -8.01 3.57 -19.98
N ARG A 228 -9.29 3.81 -20.32
CA ARG A 228 -10.22 2.81 -20.87
C ARG A 228 -10.31 1.55 -20.00
N MET A 229 -10.35 1.79 -18.69
CA MET A 229 -10.44 0.77 -17.64
C MET A 229 -11.32 1.30 -16.52
N THR A 230 -11.96 0.42 -15.76
CA THR A 230 -12.68 0.79 -14.54
C THR A 230 -11.67 0.93 -13.40
N ILE A 231 -11.27 2.17 -13.11
CA ILE A 231 -10.38 2.49 -11.98
C ILE A 231 -11.25 3.06 -10.87
N SER A 232 -11.23 2.43 -9.69
CA SER A 232 -12.16 2.72 -8.60
C SER A 232 -11.45 3.15 -7.31
N PRO A 233 -11.96 4.15 -6.58
CA PRO A 233 -11.57 4.37 -5.20
C PRO A 233 -12.32 3.38 -4.31
N VAL A 234 -11.64 2.77 -3.34
CA VAL A 234 -12.30 1.97 -2.30
C VAL A 234 -12.08 2.67 -0.97
N ILE A 235 -13.16 3.03 -0.29
CA ILE A 235 -13.07 3.73 0.99
C ILE A 235 -13.09 2.73 2.13
N LEU A 236 -11.94 2.55 2.77
CA LEU A 236 -11.80 1.73 3.96
C LEU A 236 -12.35 2.46 5.19
N THR A 237 -12.95 1.69 6.09
CA THR A 237 -13.61 2.21 7.28
C THR A 237 -12.61 2.62 8.35
N ASP A 238 -11.58 1.80 8.56
CA ASP A 238 -10.52 2.04 9.52
C ASP A 238 -9.52 3.10 9.01
N GLY A 239 -9.56 4.28 9.63
CA GLY A 239 -8.67 5.39 9.29
C GLY A 239 -7.20 5.13 9.61
N ALA A 240 -6.89 4.18 10.49
CA ALA A 240 -5.50 3.89 10.86
C ALA A 240 -4.68 3.38 9.67
N VAL A 241 -5.33 2.72 8.69
CA VAL A 241 -4.68 2.15 7.49
C VAL A 241 -4.08 3.23 6.56
N ALA A 242 -4.38 4.52 6.77
CA ALA A 242 -3.71 5.62 6.06
C ALA A 242 -2.56 6.27 6.86
N ILE A 243 -2.16 5.66 7.98
CA ILE A 243 -1.05 6.12 8.82
C ILE A 243 0.19 5.28 8.50
N ASP A 244 1.03 5.82 7.61
CA ASP A 244 2.30 5.19 7.25
C ASP A 244 3.42 5.54 8.24
N VAL A 245 4.33 4.59 8.43
CA VAL A 245 5.51 4.80 9.26
C VAL A 245 6.68 5.33 8.42
N ASP A 246 6.90 6.64 8.52
CA ASP A 246 7.88 7.39 7.73
C ASP A 246 8.92 8.12 8.59
N ASN A 247 8.62 8.35 9.86
CA ASN A 247 9.45 9.13 10.79
C ASN A 247 9.11 8.76 12.23
N GLU A 248 9.94 9.23 13.17
CA GLU A 248 9.79 9.01 14.61
C GLU A 248 8.38 9.32 15.13
N ARG A 249 7.74 10.39 14.65
CA ARG A 249 6.36 10.72 15.04
C ARG A 249 5.39 9.63 14.61
N SER A 250 5.37 9.23 13.33
CA SER A 250 4.42 8.19 12.91
C SER A 250 4.79 6.79 13.39
N HIS A 251 6.07 6.55 13.73
CA HIS A 251 6.50 5.37 14.48
C HIS A 251 5.85 5.32 15.88
N GLY A 252 5.92 6.42 16.64
CA GLY A 252 5.28 6.51 17.96
C GLY A 252 3.76 6.38 17.90
N VAL A 253 3.13 6.96 16.88
CA VAL A 253 1.67 6.80 16.63
C VAL A 253 1.33 5.34 16.34
N ALA A 254 2.04 4.70 15.41
CA ALA A 254 1.78 3.30 15.05
C ALA A 254 1.97 2.37 16.27
N THR A 255 3.01 2.59 17.07
CA THR A 255 3.24 1.84 18.32
C THR A 255 2.04 1.98 19.26
N THR A 256 1.59 3.22 19.52
CA THR A 256 0.45 3.49 20.40
C THR A 256 -0.82 2.77 19.92
N LEU A 257 -1.11 2.84 18.62
CA LEU A 257 -2.31 2.22 18.05
C LEU A 257 -2.26 0.68 18.08
N LEU A 258 -1.08 0.08 17.84
CA LEU A 258 -0.92 -1.37 17.92
C LEU A 258 -1.08 -1.87 19.37
N ASP A 259 -0.47 -1.17 20.35
CA ASP A 259 -0.60 -1.52 21.77
C ASP A 259 -2.07 -1.45 22.24
N GLN A 260 -2.82 -0.44 21.76
CA GLN A 260 -4.25 -0.32 22.02
C GLN A 260 -5.04 -1.49 21.42
N ARG A 261 -4.75 -1.89 20.18
CA ARG A 261 -5.41 -3.04 19.53
C ARG A 261 -5.13 -4.34 20.27
N MET A 262 -3.89 -4.57 20.69
CA MET A 262 -3.51 -5.74 21.47
C MET A 262 -4.25 -5.78 22.81
N SER A 263 -4.34 -4.64 23.50
CA SER A 263 -5.05 -4.54 24.78
C SER A 263 -6.56 -4.81 24.61
N LEU A 264 -7.17 -4.30 23.55
CA LEU A 264 -8.59 -4.55 23.25
C LEU A 264 -8.85 -6.02 22.87
N ALA A 265 -7.96 -6.64 22.11
CA ALA A 265 -8.05 -8.04 21.76
C ALA A 265 -7.96 -8.94 23.01
N GLN A 266 -7.01 -8.67 23.91
CA GLN A 266 -6.85 -9.38 25.18
C GLN A 266 -8.06 -9.19 26.11
N ALA A 267 -8.70 -8.03 26.09
CA ALA A 267 -9.89 -7.77 26.90
C ALA A 267 -11.16 -8.42 26.32
N ALA A 268 -11.15 -8.84 25.05
CA ALA A 268 -12.26 -9.50 24.38
C ALA A 268 -12.20 -11.04 24.47
N GLU A 269 -11.08 -11.60 24.93
CA GLU A 269 -10.88 -13.02 25.24
C GLU A 269 -11.34 -13.37 26.67
#